data_AF-A0A5P8Z241-F1
#
_entry.id   AF-A0A5P8Z241-F1
#
_cell.length_a   1.000
_cell.length_b   1.000
_cell.length_c   1.000
_cell.angle_alpha   90.00
_cell.angle_beta   90.00
_cell.angle_gamma   90.00
#
_symmetry.space_group_name_H-M   'P 1'
#
loop_
_entity.id
_entity.type
_entity.pdbx_description
1 polymer ?
#
loop_
_entity_poly.entity_id
_entity_poly.type
_entity_poly.pdbx_seq_one_letter_code
_entity_poly.pdbx_strand_id
1 'polypeptide(L)'
;MHPNDARAAQYRGQQESKMHRSMCELISELAGLDERCEETKVDEYLPPTDGKHGRYPDVLVDWRDFGRFAVEYQMSHTFQTEVSQRCIHYDREGIPLLWVLSSFDPERVPQAVSDVVHRHRGNAFVLDQQAINASRDQRTLVLTCYMSDGAGYDAPVLVRFDALTFPESCLPFLEDRLVGPLLERIKSKRFPYFRALRAWGDRLSDLPLADLEPFAERKRVDRLVAAAFSIIAEAAGKPENFASGHPNIRAMLNTFQNSGSLAPYARLLTALIENTSQRGLLKGSVGEHLRRAIKGHRLGHIEQVSEASPEWRLLRELLPEALDPFTRQRLVEAGALPAWAK
;
A
#
# COMPACT_ATOMS: atom_id res chain seq x y z
N MET A 1 -8.75 34.61 -3.80
CA MET A 1 -9.48 34.32 -2.55
C MET A 1 -8.78 33.13 -1.92
N HIS A 2 -8.07 33.36 -0.81
CA HIS A 2 -7.17 32.37 -0.22
C HIS A 2 -8.03 31.32 0.51
N PRO A 3 -7.77 30.00 0.36
CA PRO A 3 -8.51 28.97 1.10
C PRO A 3 -8.42 29.09 2.64
N ASN A 4 -7.51 29.92 3.15
CA ASN A 4 -7.31 30.17 4.57
C ASN A 4 -8.32 31.16 5.19
N ASP A 5 -9.14 31.84 4.40
CA ASP A 5 -10.05 32.87 4.91
C ASP A 5 -11.32 32.27 5.57
N ALA A 6 -11.57 30.96 5.42
CA ALA A 6 -12.65 30.24 6.09
C ALA A 6 -12.28 29.74 7.50
N ARG A 7 -11.03 29.92 7.96
CA ARG A 7 -10.48 29.32 9.20
C ARG A 7 -10.61 30.19 10.47
N ALA A 8 -11.19 31.39 10.38
CA ALA A 8 -11.01 32.45 11.38
C ALA A 8 -12.25 32.82 12.22
N ALA A 9 -13.16 31.90 12.53
CA ALA A 9 -14.26 32.16 13.48
C ALA A 9 -14.36 30.99 14.47
N GLN A 10 -14.17 31.10 15.79
CA GLN A 10 -14.17 32.23 16.71
C GLN A 10 -13.42 31.72 17.97
N TYR A 11 -12.40 32.44 18.44
CA TYR A 11 -11.61 32.24 19.67
C TYR A 11 -10.75 30.97 19.89
N ARG A 12 -10.85 29.91 19.06
CA ARG A 12 -9.88 28.77 19.10
C ARG A 12 -8.84 28.79 17.97
N GLY A 13 -9.21 29.25 16.77
CA GLY A 13 -8.32 29.25 15.60
C GLY A 13 -7.10 30.19 15.68
N GLN A 14 -7.19 31.31 16.43
CA GLN A 14 -6.03 32.20 16.62
C GLN A 14 -5.04 31.68 17.68
N GLN A 15 -5.53 30.98 18.71
CA GLN A 15 -4.66 30.31 19.68
C GLN A 15 -4.00 29.08 19.03
N GLU A 16 -4.77 28.34 18.24
CA GLU A 16 -4.26 27.23 17.44
C GLU A 16 -3.24 27.70 16.41
N SER A 17 -3.46 28.79 15.67
CA SER A 17 -2.46 29.29 14.73
C SER A 17 -1.16 29.77 15.40
N LYS A 18 -1.25 30.38 16.59
CA LYS A 18 -0.06 30.76 17.37
C LYS A 18 0.69 29.54 17.92
N MET A 19 -0.04 28.57 18.46
CA MET A 19 0.57 27.34 18.98
C MET A 19 1.20 26.53 17.85
N HIS A 20 0.51 26.38 16.72
CA HIS A 20 1.02 25.72 15.51
C HIS A 20 2.33 26.34 15.10
N ARG A 21 2.34 27.66 14.91
CA ARG A 21 3.55 28.41 14.55
C ARG A 21 4.67 28.25 15.58
N SER A 22 4.37 28.33 16.87
CA SER A 22 5.36 28.15 17.94
C SER A 22 6.01 26.77 17.89
N MET A 23 5.21 25.74 17.55
CA MET A 23 5.71 24.38 17.41
C MET A 23 6.51 24.18 16.12
N CYS A 24 6.14 24.85 15.03
CA CYS A 24 6.94 24.85 13.80
C CYS A 24 8.29 25.53 14.01
N GLU A 25 8.29 26.68 14.69
CA GLU A 25 9.52 27.39 15.11
C GLU A 25 10.37 26.50 16.03
N LEU A 26 9.75 25.74 16.94
CA LEU A 26 10.46 24.78 17.80
C LEU A 26 11.06 23.62 17.01
N ILE A 27 10.32 23.00 16.07
CA ILE A 27 10.85 21.95 15.19
C ILE A 27 12.06 22.48 14.40
N SER A 28 11.94 23.69 13.86
CA SER A 28 13.02 24.40 13.16
C SER A 28 14.24 24.61 14.07
N GLU A 29 14.04 25.08 15.31
CA GLU A 29 15.12 25.24 16.30
C GLU A 29 15.83 23.91 16.57
N LEU A 30 15.07 22.85 16.86
CA LEU A 30 15.61 21.54 17.22
C LEU A 30 16.36 20.87 16.07
N ALA A 31 15.87 20.99 14.84
CA ALA A 31 16.58 20.53 13.65
C ALA A 31 17.90 21.31 13.45
N GLY A 32 17.86 22.65 13.63
CA GLY A 32 19.02 23.53 13.51
C GLY A 32 20.11 23.35 14.58
N LEU A 33 19.87 22.53 15.61
CA LEU A 33 20.91 22.14 16.57
C LEU A 33 21.96 21.20 15.98
N ASP A 34 21.58 20.45 14.94
CA ASP A 34 22.45 19.50 14.25
C ASP A 34 23.39 20.24 13.30
N GLU A 35 24.68 19.92 13.36
CA GLU A 35 25.72 20.58 12.54
C GLU A 35 25.58 20.31 11.03
N ARG A 36 24.81 19.29 10.65
CA ARG A 36 24.47 18.98 9.26
C ARG A 36 23.28 19.79 8.76
N CYS A 37 22.49 20.41 9.63
CA CYS A 37 21.40 21.28 9.22
C CYS A 37 21.99 22.55 8.59
N GLU A 38 21.70 22.77 7.31
CA GLU A 38 22.23 23.91 6.55
C GLU A 38 21.27 25.09 6.56
N GLU A 39 19.97 24.82 6.45
CA GLU A 39 18.93 25.84 6.48
C GLU A 39 17.60 25.27 7.01
N THR A 40 16.82 26.10 7.69
CA THR A 40 15.44 25.80 8.10
C THR A 40 14.53 26.96 7.74
N LYS A 41 13.35 26.66 7.18
CA LYS A 41 12.35 27.66 6.77
C LYS A 41 11.00 27.28 7.32
N VAL A 42 10.30 28.24 7.93
CA VAL A 42 8.96 28.05 8.51
C VAL A 42 7.96 28.84 7.68
N ASP A 43 6.87 28.19 7.26
CA ASP A 43 5.81 28.80 6.43
C ASP A 43 6.32 29.47 5.14
N GLU A 44 7.37 28.94 4.51
CA GLU A 44 7.90 29.49 3.25
C GLU A 44 7.24 28.83 2.03
N TYR A 45 6.91 29.62 1.01
CA TYR A 45 6.33 29.09 -0.23
C TYR A 45 7.35 28.27 -1.01
N LEU A 46 7.05 26.99 -1.20
CA LEU A 46 7.75 26.10 -2.11
C LEU A 46 7.08 26.16 -3.49
N PRO A 47 7.72 26.77 -4.51
CA PRO A 47 7.20 26.77 -5.86
C PRO A 47 7.25 25.34 -6.44
N PRO A 48 6.27 24.95 -7.28
CA PRO A 48 6.24 23.63 -7.86
C PRO A 48 7.14 23.53 -9.08
N THR A 49 7.61 22.32 -9.37
CA THR A 49 8.43 22.03 -10.55
C THR A 49 7.63 21.93 -11.86
N ASP A 50 6.29 21.78 -11.84
CA ASP A 50 5.46 21.49 -13.04
C ASP A 50 4.37 22.51 -13.45
N GLY A 51 4.43 23.77 -13.03
CA GLY A 51 3.42 24.78 -13.42
C GLY A 51 2.04 24.65 -12.74
N LYS A 52 1.88 23.69 -11.81
CA LYS A 52 0.78 23.68 -10.83
C LYS A 52 0.96 24.77 -9.76
N HIS A 53 0.13 24.77 -8.72
CA HIS A 53 0.35 25.59 -7.51
C HIS A 53 1.32 24.89 -6.54
N GLY A 54 2.17 25.68 -5.91
CA GLY A 54 3.11 25.24 -4.86
C GLY A 54 2.43 25.08 -3.51
N ARG A 55 3.22 24.83 -2.47
CA ARG A 55 2.72 24.65 -1.09
C ARG A 55 3.60 25.38 -0.08
N TYR A 56 3.04 25.58 1.10
CA TYR A 56 3.74 26.11 2.26
C TYR A 56 3.94 24.95 3.24
N PRO A 57 5.09 24.24 3.23
CA PRO A 57 5.45 23.32 4.33
C PRO A 57 5.42 24.07 5.66
N ASP A 58 4.97 23.38 6.71
CA ASP A 58 5.01 23.94 8.07
C ASP A 58 6.47 24.22 8.47
N VAL A 59 7.36 23.25 8.21
CA VAL A 59 8.81 23.44 8.27
C VAL A 59 9.47 22.77 7.07
N LEU A 60 10.40 23.46 6.43
CA LEU A 60 11.30 22.90 5.42
C LEU A 60 12.72 22.91 5.97
N VAL A 61 13.42 21.80 5.82
CA VAL A 61 14.78 21.63 6.35
C VAL A 61 15.70 21.17 5.22
N ASP A 62 16.82 21.86 5.07
CA ASP A 62 17.93 21.44 4.21
C ASP A 62 19.02 20.85 5.09
N TRP A 63 19.29 19.56 4.89
CA TRP A 63 20.16 18.77 5.76
C TRP A 63 21.25 18.09 4.94
N ARG A 64 22.52 18.36 5.25
CA ARG A 64 23.67 17.78 4.55
C ARG A 64 23.62 16.26 4.57
N ASP A 65 23.97 15.63 3.47
CA ASP A 65 23.92 14.17 3.25
C ASP A 65 22.51 13.57 3.09
N PHE A 66 21.46 14.23 3.58
CA PHE A 66 20.06 13.79 3.46
C PHE A 66 19.26 14.57 2.40
N GLY A 67 19.68 15.80 2.10
CA GLY A 67 18.96 16.72 1.23
C GLY A 67 17.82 17.44 1.94
N ARG A 68 16.87 17.91 1.13
CA ARG A 68 15.73 18.71 1.58
C ARG A 68 14.57 17.81 2.02
N PHE A 69 13.95 18.10 3.15
CA PHE A 69 12.70 17.45 3.58
C PHE A 69 11.70 18.44 4.19
N ALA A 70 10.42 18.11 4.11
CA ALA A 70 9.33 18.85 4.72
C ALA A 70 8.85 18.15 6.00
N VAL A 71 8.50 18.93 7.01
CA VAL A 71 7.81 18.50 8.22
C VAL A 71 6.44 19.14 8.25
N GLU A 72 5.42 18.34 8.57
CA GLU A 72 4.04 18.76 8.80
C GLU A 72 3.67 18.54 10.25
N TYR A 73 3.26 19.61 10.93
CA TYR A 73 2.93 19.54 12.34
C TYR A 73 1.42 19.52 12.56
N GLN A 74 0.94 18.44 13.16
CA GLN A 74 -0.48 18.14 13.28
C GLN A 74 -0.95 18.28 14.73
N MET A 75 -1.72 19.34 15.02
CA MET A 75 -2.23 19.60 16.37
C MET A 75 -3.59 18.98 16.70
N SER A 76 -4.54 19.00 15.78
CA SER A 76 -5.80 18.25 15.87
C SER A 76 -6.56 18.26 14.53
N HIS A 77 -7.19 17.13 14.17
CA HIS A 77 -8.18 16.96 13.08
C HIS A 77 -7.95 17.74 11.74
N THR A 78 -6.85 17.50 11.03
CA THR A 78 -6.83 17.85 9.60
C THR A 78 -7.80 16.97 8.82
N PHE A 79 -8.43 17.56 7.81
CA PHE A 79 -9.28 16.80 6.91
C PHE A 79 -8.42 15.79 6.14
N GLN A 80 -8.88 14.55 6.00
CA GLN A 80 -8.18 13.48 5.26
C GLN A 80 -7.74 13.92 3.85
N THR A 81 -8.52 14.83 3.25
CA THR A 81 -8.24 15.43 1.94
C THR A 81 -6.97 16.27 1.95
N GLU A 82 -6.66 17.00 3.03
CA GLU A 82 -5.45 17.80 3.15
C GLU A 82 -4.22 16.90 3.27
N VAL A 83 -4.25 15.90 4.16
CA VAL A 83 -3.15 14.93 4.33
C VAL A 83 -2.80 14.28 3.00
N SER A 84 -3.81 13.81 2.27
CA SER A 84 -3.62 13.15 0.97
C SER A 84 -3.05 14.10 -0.10
N GLN A 85 -3.55 15.33 -0.17
CA GLN A 85 -3.05 16.33 -1.13
C GLN A 85 -1.61 16.75 -0.85
N ARG A 86 -1.20 16.84 0.42
CA ARG A 86 0.18 17.15 0.80
C ARG A 86 1.11 16.02 0.39
N CYS A 87 0.75 14.78 0.69
CA CYS A 87 1.54 13.61 0.26
C CYS A 87 1.73 13.59 -1.27
N ILE A 88 0.66 13.78 -2.06
CA ILE A 88 0.75 13.82 -3.53
C ILE A 88 1.65 14.95 -4.02
N HIS A 89 1.62 16.12 -3.36
CA HIS A 89 2.47 17.24 -3.74
C HIS A 89 3.94 16.93 -3.49
N TYR A 90 4.31 16.55 -2.27
CA TYR A 90 5.71 16.32 -1.91
C TYR A 90 6.33 15.12 -2.62
N ASP A 91 5.55 14.04 -2.82
CA ASP A 91 5.96 12.89 -3.64
C ASP A 91 6.29 13.31 -5.08
N ARG A 92 5.45 14.15 -5.69
CA ARG A 92 5.70 14.71 -7.04
C ARG A 92 6.97 15.57 -7.09
N GLU A 93 7.21 16.37 -6.06
CA GLU A 93 8.41 17.22 -5.98
C GLU A 93 9.66 16.43 -5.55
N GLY A 94 9.54 15.14 -5.22
CA GLY A 94 10.65 14.31 -4.74
C GLY A 94 11.20 14.74 -3.38
N ILE A 95 10.36 15.38 -2.54
CA ILE A 95 10.74 15.90 -1.23
C ILE A 95 10.17 14.98 -0.16
N PRO A 96 11.02 14.38 0.70
CA PRO A 96 10.53 13.62 1.84
C PRO A 96 9.60 14.41 2.76
N LEU A 97 8.54 13.77 3.23
CA LEU A 97 7.51 14.36 4.08
C LEU A 97 7.43 13.65 5.42
N LEU A 98 7.76 14.31 6.52
CA LEU A 98 7.59 13.79 7.87
C LEU A 98 6.36 14.41 8.55
N TRP A 99 5.38 13.60 8.93
CA TRP A 99 4.30 14.07 9.79
C TRP A 99 4.70 13.95 11.26
N VAL A 100 4.54 15.04 12.01
CA VAL A 100 4.78 15.12 13.45
C VAL A 100 3.48 15.48 14.15
N LEU A 101 3.06 14.65 15.09
CA LEU A 101 1.86 14.84 15.87
C LEU A 101 2.17 15.62 17.16
N SER A 102 1.23 16.45 17.60
CA SER A 102 1.29 17.15 18.90
C SER A 102 1.18 16.20 20.10
N SER A 103 0.43 15.11 19.90
CA SER A 103 0.14 14.09 20.91
C SER A 103 -0.36 12.85 20.21
N PHE A 104 -0.26 11.72 20.90
CA PHE A 104 -0.76 10.45 20.40
C PHE A 104 -1.31 9.61 21.56
N ASP A 105 -2.58 9.26 21.48
CA ASP A 105 -3.24 8.35 22.41
C ASP A 105 -3.46 7.01 21.70
N PRO A 106 -2.66 5.97 22.01
CA PRO A 106 -2.77 4.67 21.34
C PRO A 106 -4.09 3.95 21.64
N GLU A 107 -4.78 4.30 22.73
CA GLU A 107 -6.09 3.71 23.08
C GLU A 107 -7.23 4.36 22.29
N ARG A 108 -7.03 5.59 21.79
CA ARG A 108 -8.05 6.35 21.09
C ARG A 108 -7.47 7.12 19.90
N VAL A 109 -7.09 6.39 18.86
CA VAL A 109 -6.55 6.97 17.63
C VAL A 109 -7.68 7.47 16.72
N PRO A 110 -7.81 8.79 16.46
CA PRO A 110 -8.79 9.31 15.49
C PRO A 110 -8.46 8.83 14.06
N GLN A 111 -9.47 8.66 13.21
CA GLN A 111 -9.27 8.16 11.84
C GLN A 111 -8.23 8.97 11.03
N ALA A 112 -8.26 10.30 11.11
CA ALA A 112 -7.30 11.15 10.41
C ALA A 112 -5.84 10.91 10.86
N VAL A 113 -5.64 10.63 12.15
CA VAL A 113 -4.32 10.27 12.70
C VAL A 113 -3.93 8.87 12.25
N SER A 114 -4.88 7.93 12.26
CA SER A 114 -4.67 6.57 11.76
C SER A 114 -4.15 6.59 10.32
N ASP A 115 -4.74 7.42 9.44
CA ASP A 115 -4.30 7.53 8.05
C ASP A 115 -2.85 8.04 7.92
N VAL A 116 -2.44 9.01 8.76
CA VAL A 116 -1.06 9.50 8.84
C VAL A 116 -0.11 8.38 9.28
N VAL A 117 -0.47 7.64 10.33
CA VAL A 117 0.31 6.52 10.84
C VAL A 117 0.45 5.42 9.77
N HIS A 118 -0.62 5.14 9.02
CA HIS A 118 -0.58 4.16 7.94
C HIS A 118 0.38 4.56 6.82
N ARG A 119 0.44 5.85 6.47
CA ARG A 119 1.38 6.40 5.48
C ARG A 119 2.84 6.27 5.92
N HIS A 120 3.10 6.40 7.22
CA HIS A 120 4.39 6.12 7.84
C HIS A 120 4.58 4.65 8.21
N ARG A 121 3.96 3.71 7.49
CA ARG A 121 4.09 2.25 7.67
C ARG A 121 3.81 1.74 9.08
N GLY A 122 2.91 2.41 9.80
CA GLY A 122 2.53 2.05 11.16
C GLY A 122 3.31 2.79 12.25
N ASN A 123 4.06 3.83 11.90
CA ASN A 123 4.83 4.64 12.84
C ASN A 123 4.11 5.98 13.08
N ALA A 124 3.87 6.32 14.34
CA ALA A 124 3.38 7.63 14.75
C ALA A 124 4.53 8.43 15.38
N PHE A 125 4.92 9.54 14.76
CA PHE A 125 5.96 10.42 15.30
C PHE A 125 5.35 11.57 16.07
N VAL A 126 5.82 11.80 17.29
CA VAL A 126 5.27 12.77 18.24
C VAL A 126 6.39 13.65 18.76
N LEU A 127 6.14 14.96 18.82
CA LEU A 127 7.03 15.91 19.49
C LEU A 127 6.46 16.28 20.86
N ASP A 128 6.69 15.39 21.83
CA ASP A 128 6.34 15.62 23.24
C ASP A 128 7.53 16.21 24.03
N GLN A 129 7.34 16.46 25.32
CA GLN A 129 8.39 17.04 26.18
C GLN A 129 9.63 16.15 26.29
N GLN A 130 9.47 14.83 26.24
CA GLN A 130 10.59 13.88 26.31
C GLN A 130 11.43 13.98 25.02
N ALA A 131 10.78 14.02 23.86
CA ALA A 131 11.40 14.23 22.56
C ALA A 131 12.12 15.57 22.46
N ILE A 132 11.53 16.66 22.98
CA ILE A 132 12.16 18.00 23.01
C ILE A 132 13.45 17.98 23.85
N ASN A 133 13.40 17.39 25.05
CA ASN A 133 14.58 17.29 25.91
C ASN A 133 15.67 16.46 25.24
N ALA A 134 15.31 15.29 24.70
CA ALA A 134 16.23 14.42 23.99
C ALA A 134 16.84 15.10 22.75
N SER A 135 16.07 15.93 22.04
CA SER A 135 16.56 16.69 20.89
C SER A 135 17.64 17.70 21.29
N ARG A 136 17.43 18.40 22.41
CA ARG A 136 18.41 19.34 22.96
C ARG A 136 19.67 18.63 23.44
N ASP A 137 19.51 17.52 24.15
CA ASP A 137 20.62 16.73 24.69
C ASP A 137 21.48 16.12 23.57
N GLN A 138 20.83 15.58 22.54
CA GLN A 138 21.49 14.95 21.40
C GLN A 138 21.86 15.91 20.28
N ARG A 139 21.48 17.18 20.41
CA ARG A 139 21.69 18.26 19.43
C ARG A 139 21.24 17.88 18.02
N THR A 140 20.05 17.28 17.91
CA THR A 140 19.44 16.88 16.64
C THR A 140 17.93 16.73 16.81
N LEU A 141 17.18 16.58 15.72
CA LEU A 141 15.75 16.27 15.81
C LEU A 141 15.52 14.84 16.30
N VAL A 142 14.95 14.71 17.50
CA VAL A 142 14.51 13.46 18.12
C VAL A 142 12.99 13.51 18.31
N LEU A 143 12.32 12.39 18.01
CA LEU A 143 10.87 12.25 18.11
C LEU A 143 10.53 11.04 19.00
N THR A 144 9.41 11.10 19.69
CA THR A 144 8.81 9.91 20.30
C THR A 144 8.07 9.15 19.19
N CYS A 145 8.37 7.86 19.04
CA CYS A 145 7.80 7.00 18.02
C CYS A 145 6.96 5.89 18.64
N TYR A 146 5.69 5.82 18.25
CA TYR A 146 4.81 4.69 18.54
C TYR A 146 4.75 3.80 17.30
N MET A 147 4.97 2.50 17.49
CA MET A 147 4.95 1.51 16.42
C MET A 147 3.73 0.63 16.57
N SER A 148 2.95 0.48 15.50
CA SER A 148 1.78 -0.40 15.52
C SER A 148 2.21 -1.87 15.56
N ASP A 149 1.52 -2.66 16.37
CA ASP A 149 1.67 -4.13 16.43
C ASP A 149 0.52 -4.88 15.71
N GLY A 150 -0.40 -4.11 15.10
CA GLY A 150 -1.60 -4.61 14.42
C GLY A 150 -2.87 -4.67 15.28
N ALA A 151 -2.77 -4.63 16.60
CA ALA A 151 -3.90 -4.55 17.54
C ALA A 151 -3.93 -3.23 18.34
N GLY A 152 -2.77 -2.64 18.53
CA GLY A 152 -2.50 -1.38 19.21
C GLY A 152 -1.10 -0.90 18.84
N TYR A 153 -0.31 -0.56 19.86
CA TYR A 153 1.02 0.02 19.72
C TYR A 153 1.97 -0.52 20.79
N ASP A 154 3.23 -0.70 20.41
CA ASP A 154 4.31 -0.98 21.34
C ASP A 154 4.57 0.21 22.28
N ALA A 155 5.35 -0.05 23.34
CA ALA A 155 5.91 1.02 24.16
C ALA A 155 6.71 2.00 23.27
N PRO A 156 6.49 3.32 23.42
CA PRO A 156 7.12 4.30 22.56
C PRO A 156 8.63 4.36 22.78
N VAL A 157 9.36 4.67 21.72
CA VAL A 157 10.82 4.83 21.73
C VAL A 157 11.21 6.22 21.24
N LEU A 158 12.31 6.76 21.77
CA LEU A 158 12.91 7.97 21.20
C LEU A 158 13.73 7.59 19.97
N VAL A 159 13.48 8.28 18.86
CA VAL A 159 14.14 8.03 17.58
C VAL A 159 14.70 9.33 17.01
N ARG A 160 15.95 9.28 16.55
CA ARG A 160 16.55 10.39 15.79
C ARG A 160 16.01 10.39 14.36
N PHE A 161 15.81 11.58 13.79
CA PHE A 161 15.37 11.70 12.40
C PHE A 161 16.29 10.98 11.41
N ASP A 162 17.60 11.06 11.62
CA ASP A 162 18.62 10.42 10.78
C ASP A 162 18.72 8.89 10.93
N ALA A 163 17.93 8.30 11.83
CA ALA A 163 17.78 6.84 11.95
C ALA A 163 16.59 6.29 11.14
N LEU A 164 15.78 7.15 10.52
CA LEU A 164 14.60 6.73 9.77
C LEU A 164 14.98 6.19 8.38
N THR A 165 14.19 5.24 7.89
CA THR A 165 14.27 4.75 6.51
C THR A 165 13.44 5.64 5.60
N PHE A 166 14.05 6.15 4.52
CA PHE A 166 13.40 6.98 3.51
C PHE A 166 13.13 6.16 2.24
N PRO A 167 11.89 5.72 2.01
CA PRO A 167 11.53 4.99 0.78
C PRO A 167 11.39 5.95 -0.41
N GLU A 168 11.31 5.38 -1.62
CA GLU A 168 10.98 6.13 -2.84
C GLU A 168 9.66 6.93 -2.73
N SER A 169 8.71 6.43 -1.93
CA SER A 169 7.43 7.11 -1.64
C SER A 169 7.56 8.36 -0.75
N CYS A 170 8.80 8.80 -0.45
CA CYS A 170 9.14 10.03 0.27
C CYS A 170 8.62 10.13 1.72
N LEU A 171 7.92 9.13 2.25
CA LEU A 171 7.40 9.12 3.62
C LEU A 171 8.29 8.23 4.52
N PRO A 172 9.11 8.80 5.42
CA PRO A 172 10.02 8.03 6.24
C PRO A 172 9.31 7.17 7.28
N PHE A 173 9.95 6.09 7.70
CA PHE A 173 9.45 5.23 8.77
C PHE A 173 10.61 4.67 9.58
N LEU A 174 10.39 4.30 10.83
CA LEU A 174 11.41 3.60 11.63
C LEU A 174 11.40 2.10 11.29
N GLU A 175 10.24 1.44 11.45
CA GLU A 175 10.06 0.04 11.10
C GLU A 175 8.83 -0.17 10.20
N ASP A 176 8.92 -1.06 9.20
CA ASP A 176 7.76 -1.41 8.39
C ASP A 176 6.82 -2.36 9.13
N ARG A 177 5.84 -1.80 9.84
CA ARG A 177 4.84 -2.55 10.63
C ARG A 177 3.58 -2.93 9.85
N LEU A 178 3.45 -2.51 8.58
CA LEU A 178 2.21 -2.71 7.82
C LEU A 178 2.39 -3.51 6.54
N VAL A 179 3.38 -3.15 5.73
CA VAL A 179 3.55 -3.68 4.38
C VAL A 179 4.36 -4.96 4.40
N GLY A 180 5.49 -4.98 5.12
CA GLY A 180 6.29 -6.18 5.35
C GLY A 180 5.47 -7.34 5.94
N PRO A 181 4.80 -7.17 7.10
CA PRO A 181 3.98 -8.21 7.71
C PRO A 181 2.83 -8.69 6.80
N LEU A 182 2.22 -7.81 6.02
CA LEU A 182 1.20 -8.20 5.04
C LEU A 182 1.77 -9.13 3.98
N LEU A 183 2.90 -8.78 3.38
CA LEU A 183 3.52 -9.57 2.32
C LEU A 183 3.93 -10.95 2.84
N GLU A 184 4.48 -11.04 4.05
CA GLU A 184 4.80 -12.33 4.67
C GLU A 184 3.55 -13.15 4.99
N ARG A 185 2.44 -12.52 5.41
CA ARG A 185 1.15 -13.21 5.59
C ARG A 185 0.61 -13.76 4.27
N ILE A 186 0.65 -12.95 3.20
CA ILE A 186 0.22 -13.36 1.85
C ILE A 186 1.06 -14.56 1.38
N LYS A 187 2.38 -14.47 1.50
CA LYS A 187 3.33 -15.52 1.13
C LYS A 187 3.10 -16.81 1.93
N SER A 188 2.90 -16.69 3.25
CA SER A 188 2.59 -17.82 4.13
C SER A 188 1.29 -18.51 3.72
N LYS A 189 0.26 -17.74 3.36
CA LYS A 189 -1.02 -18.29 2.87
C LYS A 189 -0.89 -19.00 1.52
N ARG A 190 -0.05 -18.51 0.61
CA ARG A 190 0.22 -19.17 -0.68
C ARG A 190 1.12 -20.39 -0.59
N PHE A 191 1.95 -20.48 0.43
CA PHE A 191 2.99 -21.50 0.49
C PHE A 191 2.44 -22.94 0.41
N PRO A 192 1.37 -23.32 1.15
CA PRO A 192 0.73 -24.63 1.00
C PRO A 192 0.24 -24.90 -0.43
N TYR A 193 -0.28 -23.88 -1.12
CA TYR A 193 -0.79 -24.00 -2.49
C TYR A 193 0.33 -24.29 -3.48
N PHE A 194 1.44 -23.53 -3.45
CA PHE A 194 2.59 -23.82 -4.31
C PHE A 194 3.16 -25.22 -4.05
N ARG A 195 3.23 -25.64 -2.78
CA ARG A 195 3.70 -26.98 -2.42
C ARG A 195 2.78 -28.06 -2.97
N ALA A 196 1.47 -27.93 -2.77
CA ALA A 196 0.48 -28.88 -3.24
C ALA A 196 0.44 -28.96 -4.78
N LEU A 197 0.45 -27.81 -5.46
CA LEU A 197 0.43 -27.74 -6.94
C LEU A 197 1.64 -28.41 -7.58
N ARG A 198 2.84 -28.25 -7.00
CA ARG A 198 4.06 -28.92 -7.48
C ARG A 198 4.06 -30.42 -7.23
N ALA A 199 3.46 -30.85 -6.11
CA ALA A 199 3.34 -32.26 -5.75
C ALA A 199 2.14 -32.95 -6.41
N TRP A 200 1.24 -32.20 -7.08
CA TRP A 200 -0.07 -32.70 -7.50
C TRP A 200 0.03 -33.90 -8.44
N GLY A 201 1.02 -33.90 -9.35
CA GLY A 201 1.32 -35.03 -10.24
C GLY A 201 0.16 -35.38 -11.18
N ASP A 202 -0.80 -36.17 -10.69
CA ASP A 202 -2.05 -36.50 -11.37
C ASP A 202 -3.10 -35.40 -11.20
N ARG A 203 -3.27 -34.58 -12.24
CA ARG A 203 -4.23 -33.46 -12.29
C ARG A 203 -5.70 -33.91 -12.46
N LEU A 204 -5.98 -35.20 -12.36
CA LEU A 204 -7.34 -35.77 -12.33
C LEU A 204 -7.83 -36.03 -10.91
N SER A 205 -6.92 -36.15 -9.94
CA SER A 205 -7.23 -36.23 -8.51
C SER A 205 -7.44 -34.83 -7.93
N ASP A 206 -8.08 -34.75 -6.77
CA ASP A 206 -8.26 -33.48 -6.10
C ASP A 206 -6.92 -32.94 -5.55
N LEU A 207 -6.76 -31.62 -5.51
CA LEU A 207 -5.60 -30.98 -4.86
C LEU A 207 -5.64 -31.28 -3.36
N PRO A 208 -4.54 -31.68 -2.70
CA PRO A 208 -4.56 -32.00 -1.27
C PRO A 208 -4.53 -30.73 -0.40
N LEU A 209 -5.61 -29.95 -0.44
CA LEU A 209 -5.80 -28.69 0.28
C LEU A 209 -7.16 -28.71 0.98
N ALA A 210 -7.15 -28.59 2.31
CA ALA A 210 -8.36 -28.59 3.14
C ALA A 210 -9.29 -27.40 2.83
N ASP A 211 -8.71 -26.22 2.55
CA ASP A 211 -9.44 -25.00 2.20
C ASP A 211 -10.36 -25.14 0.97
N LEU A 212 -10.11 -26.16 0.15
CA LEU A 212 -10.88 -26.43 -1.05
C LEU A 212 -11.99 -27.47 -0.82
N GLU A 213 -12.02 -28.18 0.32
CA GLU A 213 -13.00 -29.25 0.63
C GLU A 213 -14.46 -28.80 0.60
N PRO A 214 -14.80 -27.57 1.07
CA PRO A 214 -16.19 -27.11 1.06
C PRO A 214 -16.77 -26.84 -0.33
N PHE A 215 -15.97 -26.82 -1.40
CA PHE A 215 -16.45 -26.45 -2.74
C PHE A 215 -17.15 -27.62 -3.43
N ALA A 216 -18.44 -27.43 -3.77
CA ALA A 216 -19.25 -28.45 -4.44
C ALA A 216 -18.67 -28.89 -5.81
N GLU A 217 -18.13 -27.94 -6.59
CA GLU A 217 -17.50 -28.21 -7.89
C GLU A 217 -15.97 -28.37 -7.74
N ARG A 218 -15.54 -29.23 -6.80
CA ARG A 218 -14.14 -29.35 -6.35
C ARG A 218 -13.12 -29.38 -7.49
N LYS A 219 -13.25 -30.30 -8.44
CA LYS A 219 -12.32 -30.44 -9.57
C LYS A 219 -12.21 -29.19 -10.45
N ARG A 220 -13.29 -28.41 -10.53
CA ARG A 220 -13.31 -27.16 -11.29
C ARG A 220 -12.56 -26.05 -10.55
N VAL A 221 -12.74 -25.99 -9.23
CA VAL A 221 -12.04 -25.05 -8.35
C VAL A 221 -10.55 -25.37 -8.28
N ASP A 222 -10.17 -26.65 -8.20
CA ASP A 222 -8.77 -27.06 -8.25
C ASP A 222 -8.09 -26.60 -9.54
N ARG A 223 -8.79 -26.77 -10.68
CA ARG A 223 -8.31 -26.28 -11.97
C ARG A 223 -8.22 -24.75 -12.03
N LEU A 224 -9.18 -24.03 -11.44
CA LEU A 224 -9.14 -22.57 -11.34
C LEU A 224 -7.92 -22.11 -10.54
N VAL A 225 -7.68 -22.70 -9.37
CA VAL A 225 -6.52 -22.41 -8.52
C VAL A 225 -5.23 -22.68 -9.29
N ALA A 226 -5.10 -23.84 -9.91
CA ALA A 226 -3.93 -24.19 -10.70
C ALA A 226 -3.71 -23.22 -11.88
N ALA A 227 -4.78 -22.80 -12.57
CA ALA A 227 -4.68 -21.83 -13.66
C ALA A 227 -4.24 -20.45 -13.16
N ALA A 228 -4.79 -19.98 -12.03
CA ALA A 228 -4.42 -18.70 -11.42
C ALA A 228 -2.94 -18.68 -10.98
N PHE A 229 -2.46 -19.74 -10.35
CA PHE A 229 -1.06 -19.86 -9.95
C PHE A 229 -0.12 -20.00 -11.16
N SER A 230 -0.58 -20.60 -12.27
CA SER A 230 0.18 -20.66 -13.51
C SER A 230 0.34 -19.28 -14.15
N ILE A 231 -0.72 -18.46 -14.12
CA ILE A 231 -0.68 -17.05 -14.56
C ILE A 231 0.36 -16.26 -13.76
N ILE A 232 0.39 -16.44 -12.44
CA ILE A 232 1.35 -15.75 -11.56
C ILE A 232 2.78 -16.23 -11.79
N ALA A 233 2.99 -17.54 -11.95
CA ALA A 233 4.30 -18.10 -12.22
C ALA A 233 4.89 -17.52 -13.53
N GLU A 234 4.09 -17.45 -14.58
CA GLU A 234 4.46 -16.76 -15.83
C GLU A 234 4.72 -15.26 -15.60
N ALA A 235 3.83 -14.56 -14.90
CA ALA A 235 3.96 -13.13 -14.61
C ALA A 235 5.21 -12.79 -13.78
N ALA A 236 5.65 -13.71 -12.93
CA ALA A 236 6.86 -13.63 -12.13
C ALA A 236 8.14 -14.04 -12.88
N GLY A 237 8.04 -14.38 -14.17
CA GLY A 237 9.18 -14.79 -15.00
C GLY A 237 9.70 -16.20 -14.70
N LYS A 238 8.93 -17.03 -14.00
CA LYS A 238 9.24 -18.43 -13.68
C LYS A 238 8.10 -19.33 -14.18
N PRO A 239 7.90 -19.43 -15.50
CA PRO A 239 6.72 -20.06 -16.08
C PRO A 239 6.61 -21.53 -15.64
N GLU A 240 5.49 -21.84 -14.98
CA GLU A 240 5.18 -23.18 -14.49
C GLU A 240 3.67 -23.42 -14.69
N ASN A 241 3.32 -24.40 -15.53
CA ASN A 241 1.92 -24.73 -15.83
C ASN A 241 1.41 -25.82 -14.89
N PHE A 242 0.76 -25.39 -13.81
CA PHE A 242 0.21 -26.30 -12.80
C PHE A 242 -1.07 -26.98 -13.27
N ALA A 243 -1.85 -26.35 -14.16
CA ALA A 243 -3.18 -26.82 -14.51
C ALA A 243 -3.21 -27.84 -15.66
N SER A 244 -2.16 -27.91 -16.49
CA SER A 244 -2.11 -28.78 -17.68
C SER A 244 -0.69 -29.09 -18.15
N GLY A 245 -0.55 -30.00 -19.11
CA GLY A 245 0.72 -30.26 -19.82
C GLY A 245 1.01 -29.31 -20.98
N HIS A 246 0.25 -28.22 -21.15
CA HIS A 246 0.48 -27.27 -22.24
C HIS A 246 1.79 -26.49 -22.02
N PRO A 247 2.50 -26.13 -23.11
CA PRO A 247 3.82 -25.49 -23.01
C PRO A 247 3.78 -24.05 -22.49
N ASN A 248 2.62 -23.40 -22.47
CA ASN A 248 2.44 -22.03 -21.97
C ASN A 248 1.01 -21.78 -21.50
N ILE A 249 0.83 -20.71 -20.72
CA ILE A 249 -0.48 -20.34 -20.17
C ILE A 249 -1.50 -19.91 -21.24
N ARG A 250 -1.04 -19.41 -22.41
CA ARG A 250 -1.94 -19.06 -23.52
C ARG A 250 -2.67 -20.29 -24.05
N ALA A 251 -1.95 -21.36 -24.34
CA ALA A 251 -2.51 -22.62 -24.80
C ALA A 251 -3.44 -23.24 -23.74
N MET A 252 -3.01 -23.25 -22.48
CA MET A 252 -3.81 -23.69 -21.33
C MET A 252 -5.16 -22.96 -21.24
N LEU A 253 -5.12 -21.62 -21.21
CA LEU A 253 -6.34 -20.81 -21.06
C LEU A 253 -7.28 -20.99 -22.25
N ASN A 254 -6.76 -21.05 -23.47
CA ASN A 254 -7.58 -21.29 -24.66
C ASN A 254 -8.26 -22.66 -24.62
N THR A 255 -7.55 -23.71 -24.24
CA THR A 255 -8.13 -25.07 -24.11
C THR A 255 -9.23 -25.09 -23.05
N PHE A 256 -8.99 -24.50 -21.88
CA PHE A 256 -9.95 -24.53 -20.78
C PHE A 256 -11.18 -23.64 -21.01
N GLN A 257 -11.00 -22.49 -21.66
CA GLN A 257 -12.13 -21.67 -22.06
C GLN A 257 -12.93 -22.37 -23.16
N ASN A 258 -12.29 -22.97 -24.16
CA ASN A 258 -13.02 -23.70 -25.21
C ASN A 258 -13.77 -24.92 -24.68
N SER A 259 -13.19 -25.69 -23.76
CA SER A 259 -13.87 -26.84 -23.13
C SER A 259 -15.00 -26.44 -22.19
N GLY A 260 -15.10 -25.17 -21.79
CA GLY A 260 -16.06 -24.70 -20.79
C GLY A 260 -15.62 -24.92 -19.34
N SER A 261 -14.48 -25.57 -19.11
CA SER A 261 -14.01 -25.93 -17.76
C SER A 261 -13.66 -24.73 -16.88
N LEU A 262 -13.22 -23.61 -17.48
CA LEU A 262 -12.98 -22.34 -16.78
C LEU A 262 -13.93 -21.22 -17.21
N ALA A 263 -14.98 -21.54 -17.97
CA ALA A 263 -15.90 -20.55 -18.51
C ALA A 263 -16.70 -19.78 -17.42
N PRO A 264 -17.15 -20.38 -16.30
CA PRO A 264 -17.80 -19.63 -15.23
C PRO A 264 -16.90 -18.59 -14.55
N TYR A 265 -15.58 -18.73 -14.70
CA TYR A 265 -14.58 -17.88 -14.04
C TYR A 265 -13.98 -16.83 -14.99
N ALA A 266 -14.57 -16.61 -16.16
CA ALA A 266 -13.98 -15.73 -17.17
C ALA A 266 -13.85 -14.28 -16.68
N ARG A 267 -14.82 -13.76 -15.89
CA ARG A 267 -14.69 -12.44 -15.23
C ARG A 267 -13.53 -12.38 -14.25
N LEU A 268 -13.41 -13.38 -13.38
CA LEU A 268 -12.35 -13.50 -12.37
C LEU A 268 -10.97 -13.58 -13.00
N LEU A 269 -10.81 -14.44 -14.02
CA LEU A 269 -9.54 -14.60 -14.74
C LEU A 269 -9.18 -13.34 -15.55
N THR A 270 -10.17 -12.62 -16.08
CA THR A 270 -9.93 -11.32 -16.74
C THR A 270 -9.36 -10.33 -15.73
N ALA A 271 -10.00 -10.19 -14.56
CA ALA A 271 -9.53 -9.29 -13.51
C ALA A 271 -8.12 -9.65 -13.01
N LEU A 272 -7.83 -10.94 -12.83
CA LEU A 272 -6.50 -11.42 -12.46
C LEU A 272 -5.46 -11.06 -13.53
N ILE A 273 -5.70 -11.38 -14.80
CA ILE A 273 -4.73 -11.16 -15.88
C ILE A 273 -4.48 -9.66 -16.11
N GLU A 274 -5.52 -8.83 -16.06
CA GLU A 274 -5.43 -7.37 -16.25
C GLU A 274 -4.47 -6.74 -15.23
N ASN A 275 -4.46 -7.24 -14.00
CA ASN A 275 -3.64 -6.75 -12.90
C ASN A 275 -2.29 -7.49 -12.76
N THR A 276 -1.76 -8.02 -13.86
CA THR A 276 -0.43 -8.65 -13.91
C THR A 276 0.36 -8.17 -15.12
N SER A 277 1.66 -8.48 -15.11
CA SER A 277 2.53 -8.26 -16.27
C SER A 277 2.06 -9.00 -17.54
N GLN A 278 1.12 -9.93 -17.40
CA GLN A 278 0.50 -10.72 -18.48
C GLN A 278 -0.76 -10.09 -19.09
N ARG A 279 -1.15 -8.86 -18.71
CA ARG A 279 -2.31 -8.13 -19.29
C ARG A 279 -2.38 -8.12 -20.82
N GLY A 280 -1.23 -8.20 -21.49
CA GLY A 280 -1.15 -8.31 -22.94
C GLY A 280 -1.90 -9.52 -23.55
N LEU A 281 -2.10 -10.60 -22.79
CA LEU A 281 -2.87 -11.78 -23.23
C LEU A 281 -4.33 -11.46 -23.56
N LEU A 282 -4.92 -10.45 -22.92
CA LEU A 282 -6.30 -10.04 -23.12
C LEU A 282 -6.55 -9.37 -24.50
N LYS A 283 -5.48 -8.95 -25.17
CA LYS A 283 -5.53 -8.41 -26.54
C LYS A 283 -5.62 -9.50 -27.62
N GLY A 284 -5.31 -10.76 -27.28
CA GLY A 284 -5.31 -11.88 -28.21
C GLY A 284 -6.48 -12.84 -28.03
N SER A 285 -6.30 -14.07 -28.53
CA SER A 285 -7.32 -15.14 -28.49
C SER A 285 -7.79 -15.50 -27.08
N VAL A 286 -6.92 -15.37 -26.07
CA VAL A 286 -7.31 -15.58 -24.66
C VAL A 286 -8.41 -14.59 -24.26
N GLY A 287 -8.22 -13.29 -24.53
CA GLY A 287 -9.22 -12.28 -24.22
C GLY A 287 -10.51 -12.44 -25.03
N GLU A 288 -10.43 -12.88 -26.28
CA GLU A 288 -11.61 -13.20 -27.09
C GLU A 288 -12.42 -14.36 -26.49
N HIS A 289 -11.76 -15.43 -26.06
CA HIS A 289 -12.41 -16.57 -25.43
C HIS A 289 -13.03 -16.21 -24.07
N LEU A 290 -12.33 -15.41 -23.25
CA LEU A 290 -12.88 -14.89 -21.99
C LEU A 290 -14.12 -14.03 -22.25
N ARG A 291 -14.06 -13.08 -23.20
CA ARG A 291 -15.22 -12.26 -23.58
C ARG A 291 -16.38 -13.10 -24.10
N ARG A 292 -16.12 -14.16 -24.88
CA ARG A 292 -17.14 -15.10 -25.35
C ARG A 292 -17.78 -15.85 -24.20
N ALA A 293 -16.99 -16.38 -23.25
CA ALA A 293 -17.51 -17.04 -22.07
C ALA A 293 -18.44 -16.13 -21.23
N ILE A 294 -18.14 -14.82 -21.17
CA ILE A 294 -18.96 -13.83 -20.47
C ILE A 294 -20.26 -13.50 -21.21
N LYS A 295 -20.21 -13.30 -22.53
CA LYS A 295 -21.36 -12.81 -23.32
C LYS A 295 -22.30 -13.91 -23.82
N GLY A 296 -21.77 -15.11 -24.04
CA GLY A 296 -22.50 -16.22 -24.66
C GLY A 296 -21.51 -17.29 -25.11
N HIS A 297 -21.41 -18.37 -24.32
CA HIS A 297 -20.50 -19.47 -24.61
C HIS A 297 -21.12 -20.42 -25.64
N ARG A 298 -20.28 -21.18 -26.35
CA ARG A 298 -20.76 -22.19 -27.33
C ARG A 298 -21.61 -23.31 -26.71
N LEU A 299 -21.53 -23.47 -25.38
CA LEU A 299 -22.32 -24.42 -24.60
C LEU A 299 -23.62 -23.79 -24.07
N GLY A 300 -23.97 -22.57 -24.49
CA GLY A 300 -25.11 -21.82 -23.99
C GLY A 300 -24.73 -20.73 -22.99
N HIS A 301 -25.73 -20.27 -22.23
CA HIS A 301 -25.52 -19.30 -21.17
C HIS A 301 -24.73 -19.94 -20.02
N ILE A 302 -23.64 -19.29 -19.62
CA ILE A 302 -22.82 -19.71 -18.49
C ILE A 302 -22.85 -18.60 -17.45
N GLU A 303 -23.42 -18.91 -16.29
CA GLU A 303 -23.42 -18.01 -15.15
C GLU A 303 -21.98 -17.74 -14.71
N GLN A 304 -21.64 -16.45 -14.59
CA GLN A 304 -20.32 -16.01 -14.17
C GLN A 304 -20.28 -15.86 -12.66
N VAL A 305 -19.18 -16.30 -12.04
CA VAL A 305 -18.93 -15.96 -10.63
C VAL A 305 -18.84 -14.45 -10.45
N SER A 306 -19.23 -14.01 -9.26
CA SER A 306 -19.13 -12.62 -8.81
C SER A 306 -18.12 -12.49 -7.68
N GLU A 307 -17.82 -11.27 -7.26
CA GLU A 307 -16.97 -11.02 -6.10
C GLU A 307 -17.52 -11.59 -4.79
N ALA A 308 -18.83 -11.88 -4.73
CA ALA A 308 -19.46 -12.53 -3.60
C ALA A 308 -19.31 -14.06 -3.63
N SER A 309 -18.94 -14.65 -4.76
CA SER A 309 -18.80 -16.09 -4.91
C SER A 309 -17.60 -16.62 -4.11
N PRO A 310 -17.70 -17.80 -3.48
CA PRO A 310 -16.63 -18.39 -2.67
C PRO A 310 -15.29 -18.52 -3.43
N GLU A 311 -15.32 -18.84 -4.73
CA GLU A 311 -14.14 -19.02 -5.57
C GLU A 311 -13.40 -17.69 -5.80
N TRP A 312 -14.16 -16.59 -5.93
CA TRP A 312 -13.59 -15.26 -6.06
C TRP A 312 -12.94 -14.83 -4.76
N ARG A 313 -13.61 -15.04 -3.63
CA ARG A 313 -13.08 -14.71 -2.30
C ARG A 313 -11.80 -15.49 -2.00
N LEU A 314 -11.79 -16.79 -2.32
CA LEU A 314 -10.60 -17.63 -2.21
C LEU A 314 -9.42 -17.05 -3.01
N LEU A 315 -9.59 -16.76 -4.30
CA LEU A 315 -8.49 -16.19 -5.10
C LEU A 315 -8.13 -14.77 -4.66
N ARG A 316 -9.08 -13.96 -4.21
CA ARG A 316 -8.80 -12.63 -3.64
C ARG A 316 -7.92 -12.73 -2.40
N GLU A 317 -8.17 -13.68 -1.52
CA GLU A 317 -7.35 -13.87 -0.32
C GLU A 317 -5.96 -14.42 -0.62
N LEU A 318 -5.85 -15.28 -1.65
CA LEU A 318 -4.56 -15.82 -2.08
C LEU A 318 -3.75 -14.79 -2.87
N LEU A 319 -4.40 -13.99 -3.71
CA LEU A 319 -3.80 -13.11 -4.71
C LEU A 319 -4.28 -11.65 -4.56
N PRO A 320 -4.26 -11.07 -3.35
CA PRO A 320 -4.86 -9.75 -3.11
C PRO A 320 -4.16 -8.63 -3.89
N GLU A 321 -2.89 -8.77 -4.23
CA GLU A 321 -2.12 -7.82 -5.05
C GLU A 321 -2.77 -7.59 -6.43
N ALA A 322 -3.50 -8.58 -6.94
CA ALA A 322 -4.19 -8.50 -8.24
C ALA A 322 -5.73 -8.44 -8.13
N LEU A 323 -6.32 -8.91 -7.02
CA LEU A 323 -7.77 -9.13 -6.90
C LEU A 323 -8.44 -8.39 -5.73
N ASP A 324 -7.66 -7.76 -4.85
CA ASP A 324 -8.14 -6.85 -3.81
C ASP A 324 -7.67 -5.41 -4.10
N PRO A 325 -8.56 -4.52 -4.57
CA PRO A 325 -8.21 -3.14 -4.90
C PRO A 325 -7.57 -2.39 -3.73
N PHE A 326 -8.00 -2.66 -2.49
CA PHE A 326 -7.48 -1.98 -1.32
C PHE A 326 -6.05 -2.40 -1.01
N THR A 327 -5.79 -3.71 -0.93
CA THR A 327 -4.42 -4.23 -0.75
C THR A 327 -3.50 -3.79 -1.89
N ARG A 328 -3.97 -3.85 -3.14
CA ARG A 328 -3.20 -3.39 -4.30
C ARG A 328 -2.80 -1.92 -4.17
N GLN A 329 -3.76 -1.03 -3.90
CA GLN A 329 -3.50 0.40 -3.74
C GLN A 329 -2.49 0.67 -2.64
N ARG A 330 -2.64 0.00 -1.48
CA ARG A 330 -1.71 0.12 -0.36
C ARG A 330 -0.28 -0.29 -0.72
N LEU A 331 -0.12 -1.36 -1.49
CA LEU A 331 1.20 -1.81 -1.96
C LEU A 331 1.79 -0.86 -3.01
N VAL A 332 0.97 -0.25 -3.87
CA VAL A 332 1.42 0.79 -4.81
C VAL A 332 1.94 2.00 -4.05
N GLU A 333 1.17 2.52 -3.10
CA GLU A 333 1.54 3.70 -2.30
C GLU A 333 2.82 3.47 -1.48
N ALA A 334 3.05 2.23 -1.03
CA ALA A 334 4.26 1.85 -0.32
C ALA A 334 5.47 1.52 -1.21
N GLY A 335 5.33 1.59 -2.55
CA GLY A 335 6.39 1.16 -3.48
C GLY A 335 6.69 -0.35 -3.40
N ALA A 336 5.75 -1.16 -2.88
CA ALA A 336 5.94 -2.56 -2.54
C ALA A 336 5.10 -3.52 -3.40
N LEU A 337 4.42 -3.03 -4.44
CA LEU A 337 3.68 -3.89 -5.36
C LEU A 337 4.67 -4.82 -6.11
N PRO A 338 4.53 -6.15 -6.00
CA PRO A 338 5.48 -7.07 -6.59
C PRO A 338 5.45 -6.99 -8.12
N ALA A 339 6.61 -7.19 -8.76
CA ALA A 339 6.77 -7.01 -10.20
C ALA A 339 5.77 -7.83 -11.05
N TRP A 340 5.38 -9.02 -10.60
CA TRP A 340 4.41 -9.86 -11.30
C TRP A 340 3.01 -9.26 -11.36
N ALA A 341 2.66 -8.40 -10.38
CA ALA A 341 1.37 -7.75 -10.26
C ALA A 341 1.35 -6.34 -10.89
N LYS A 342 2.41 -5.90 -11.57
CA LYS A 342 2.48 -4.57 -12.19
C LYS A 342 1.75 -4.48 -13.53
#